data_AF-A0A365TK68-F1
#
_entry.id   AF-A0A365TK68-F1
#
_cell.length_a   1.000
_cell.length_b   1.000
_cell.length_c   1.000
_cell.angle_alpha   90.00
_cell.angle_beta   90.00
_cell.angle_gamma   90.00
#
_symmetry.space_group_name_H-M   'P 1'
#
loop_
_entity.id
_entity.type
_entity.pdbx_description
1 polymer ?
#
loop_
_entity_poly.entity_id
_entity_poly.type
_entity_poly.pdbx_seq_one_letter_code
_entity_poly.pdbx_strand_id
1 'polypeptide(L)'
;MTIKPEIRQRIIDAAEKLVSEGIDRPTNEQVRECLGGGSLSHISPVMREWRDSLKDNAIAVREMPNEIRTVLERVGAELWRSASQHADEEVEKIRAESEQREKAANEERDEALREIERLEASIATLREHGHQDGQRIEQQTEEIHTLVTENATARQRAADAMGRVTDLQDQLSRQNQQLETMRVEAQRQQTLVDHLRDEKADSSARLATIESELKAATRELETSSKRELQLQKTLEAVNEDLSSLQQEHASLRAENASVMRRSGELQDENATLRTDLDKIKTSSSDARSELKTATKRIEELANIQEEHSETRTQLAIALSREEDLRKQLADHQKRLKSNKKD
;
A
#
# COMPACT_ATOMS: atom_id res chain seq x y z
N MET A 1 -99.91 0.59 -163.75
CA MET A 1 -98.73 1.33 -163.25
C MET A 1 -97.84 0.36 -162.51
N THR A 2 -96.65 0.09 -163.04
CA THR A 2 -95.65 -0.83 -162.45
C THR A 2 -94.84 -0.08 -161.39
N ILE A 3 -95.05 -0.43 -160.11
CA ILE A 3 -94.30 0.16 -158.98
C ILE A 3 -92.88 -0.43 -159.00
N LYS A 4 -91.85 0.43 -158.98
CA LYS A 4 -90.44 -0.03 -158.96
C LYS A 4 -90.14 -0.80 -157.65
N PRO A 5 -89.37 -1.91 -157.71
CA PRO A 5 -89.09 -2.76 -156.55
C PRO A 5 -88.35 -2.02 -155.41
N GLU A 6 -87.47 -1.08 -155.76
CA GLU A 6 -86.75 -0.24 -154.78
C GLU A 6 -87.71 0.61 -153.93
N ILE A 7 -88.77 1.15 -154.53
CA ILE A 7 -89.76 1.98 -153.83
C ILE A 7 -90.63 1.10 -152.93
N ARG A 8 -90.98 -0.11 -153.38
CA ARG A 8 -91.69 -1.11 -152.58
C ARG A 8 -90.91 -1.50 -151.33
N GLN A 9 -89.61 -1.75 -151.45
CA GLN A 9 -88.77 -2.12 -150.30
C GLN A 9 -88.70 -0.98 -149.28
N ARG A 10 -88.49 0.26 -149.73
CA ARG A 10 -88.49 1.42 -148.83
C ARG A 10 -89.80 1.57 -148.05
N ILE A 11 -90.95 1.30 -148.68
CA ILE A 11 -92.26 1.33 -148.03
C ILE A 11 -92.37 0.25 -146.94
N ILE A 12 -91.88 -0.96 -147.21
CA ILE A 12 -91.86 -2.06 -146.24
C ILE A 12 -90.95 -1.71 -145.05
N ASP A 13 -89.72 -1.25 -145.31
CA ASP A 13 -88.74 -0.89 -144.27
C ASP A 13 -89.29 0.23 -143.36
N ALA A 14 -89.96 1.23 -143.94
CA ALA A 14 -90.60 2.29 -143.17
C ALA A 14 -91.77 1.79 -142.32
N ALA A 15 -92.54 0.83 -142.83
CA ALA A 15 -93.63 0.19 -142.08
C ALA A 15 -93.10 -0.65 -140.91
N GLU A 16 -92.03 -1.44 -141.12
CA GLU A 16 -91.36 -2.23 -140.07
C GLU A 16 -90.74 -1.33 -139.00
N LYS A 17 -90.14 -0.21 -139.40
CA LYS A 17 -89.61 0.77 -138.45
C LYS A 17 -90.70 1.30 -137.51
N LEU A 18 -91.85 1.68 -138.06
CA LEU A 18 -92.98 2.16 -137.24
C LEU A 18 -93.52 1.08 -136.29
N VAL A 19 -93.47 -0.21 -136.67
CA VAL A 19 -93.81 -1.32 -135.75
C VAL A 19 -92.79 -1.44 -134.63
N SER A 20 -91.49 -1.32 -134.91
CA SER A 20 -90.43 -1.37 -133.88
C SER A 20 -90.52 -0.21 -132.88
N GLU A 21 -91.11 0.91 -133.28
CA GLU A 21 -91.38 2.08 -132.44
C GLU A 21 -92.70 1.95 -131.64
N GLY A 22 -93.43 0.84 -131.78
CA GLY A 22 -94.62 0.50 -130.98
C GLY A 22 -95.97 0.80 -131.66
N ILE A 23 -96.01 1.07 -132.97
CA ILE A 23 -97.26 1.24 -133.73
C ILE A 23 -97.60 -0.08 -134.44
N ASP A 24 -98.42 -0.91 -133.79
CA ASP A 24 -98.76 -2.26 -134.27
C ASP A 24 -99.46 -2.29 -135.66
N ARG A 25 -100.13 -1.19 -136.05
CA ARG A 25 -100.82 -1.04 -137.35
C ARG A 25 -100.53 0.31 -138.01
N PRO A 26 -99.38 0.46 -138.69
CA PRO A 26 -99.03 1.71 -139.37
C PRO A 26 -100.04 2.06 -140.46
N THR A 27 -100.54 3.30 -140.43
CA THR A 27 -101.47 3.84 -141.43
C THR A 27 -100.68 4.27 -142.67
N ASN A 28 -101.28 4.17 -143.87
CA ASN A 28 -100.60 4.57 -145.12
C ASN A 28 -100.06 6.00 -145.10
N GLU A 29 -100.69 6.90 -144.33
CA GLU A 29 -100.23 8.28 -144.14
C GLU A 29 -98.99 8.37 -143.24
N GLN A 30 -98.92 7.57 -142.18
CA GLN A 30 -97.77 7.51 -141.26
C GLN A 30 -96.52 6.95 -141.96
N VAL A 31 -96.71 5.95 -142.83
CA VAL A 31 -95.64 5.42 -143.67
C VAL A 31 -95.17 6.47 -144.68
N ARG A 32 -96.08 7.31 -145.20
CA ARG A 32 -95.73 8.43 -146.10
C ARG A 32 -94.91 9.51 -145.38
N GLU A 33 -95.27 9.84 -144.15
CA GLU A 33 -94.52 10.79 -143.31
C GLU A 33 -93.13 10.24 -142.96
N CYS A 34 -93.03 8.97 -142.56
CA CYS A 34 -91.75 8.32 -142.25
C CYS A 34 -90.80 8.28 -143.47
N LEU A 35 -91.35 8.18 -144.69
CA LEU A 35 -90.59 8.23 -145.93
C LEU A 35 -90.20 9.65 -146.38
N GLY A 36 -90.79 10.69 -145.80
CA GLY A 36 -90.58 12.09 -146.19
C GLY A 36 -91.33 12.52 -147.45
N GLY A 37 -92.36 11.77 -147.88
CA GLY A 37 -93.21 12.08 -149.05
C GLY A 37 -93.27 10.99 -150.13
N GLY A 38 -94.37 10.97 -150.90
CA GLY A 38 -94.63 10.02 -151.99
C GLY A 38 -96.11 9.93 -152.36
N SER A 39 -96.47 9.44 -153.55
CA SER A 39 -97.88 9.29 -153.94
C SER A 39 -98.55 8.14 -153.17
N LEU A 40 -99.62 8.45 -152.42
CA LEU A 40 -100.48 7.49 -151.71
C LEU A 40 -101.00 6.34 -152.58
N SER A 41 -101.14 6.57 -153.89
CA SER A 41 -101.52 5.55 -154.88
C SER A 41 -100.49 4.44 -155.04
N HIS A 42 -99.21 4.70 -154.74
CA HIS A 42 -98.12 3.71 -154.79
C HIS A 42 -97.91 3.02 -153.42
N ILE A 43 -98.19 3.72 -152.32
CA ILE A 43 -98.04 3.18 -150.95
C ILE A 43 -99.18 2.20 -150.63
N SER A 44 -100.41 2.51 -151.04
CA SER A 44 -101.58 1.74 -150.65
C SER A 44 -101.59 0.27 -151.10
N PRO A 45 -101.15 -0.10 -152.32
CA PRO A 45 -101.03 -1.50 -152.73
C PRO A 45 -99.95 -2.24 -151.94
N VAL A 46 -98.78 -1.63 -151.73
CA VAL A 46 -97.64 -2.25 -151.02
C VAL A 46 -97.95 -2.45 -149.53
N MET A 47 -98.58 -1.48 -148.88
CA MET A 47 -99.05 -1.60 -147.50
C MET A 47 -100.19 -2.61 -147.33
N ARG A 48 -100.95 -2.89 -148.39
CA ARG A 48 -101.95 -3.98 -148.36
C ARG A 48 -101.22 -5.33 -148.39
N GLU A 49 -100.31 -5.52 -149.34
CA GLU A 49 -99.50 -6.74 -149.45
C GLU A 49 -98.65 -7.00 -148.19
N TRP A 50 -98.04 -5.95 -147.61
CA TRP A 50 -97.27 -6.06 -146.36
C TRP A 50 -98.17 -6.45 -145.17
N ARG A 51 -99.35 -5.82 -145.02
CA ARG A 51 -100.31 -6.23 -143.98
C ARG A 51 -100.84 -7.65 -144.17
N ASP A 52 -100.98 -8.10 -145.41
CA ASP A 52 -101.36 -9.49 -145.69
C ASP A 52 -100.19 -10.44 -145.36
N SER A 53 -98.93 -10.08 -145.66
CA SER A 53 -97.75 -10.87 -145.25
C SER A 53 -97.53 -10.94 -143.73
N LEU A 54 -97.92 -9.90 -142.98
CA LEU A 54 -97.90 -9.93 -141.51
C LEU A 54 -98.97 -10.85 -140.94
N LYS A 55 -100.15 -10.93 -141.58
CA LYS A 55 -101.17 -11.92 -141.20
C LYS A 55 -100.67 -13.34 -141.47
N ASP A 56 -100.01 -13.56 -142.60
CA ASP A 56 -99.43 -14.86 -142.93
C ASP A 56 -98.26 -15.24 -141.99
N ASN A 57 -97.40 -14.28 -141.62
CA ASN A 57 -96.30 -14.51 -140.67
C ASN A 57 -96.77 -14.66 -139.21
N ALA A 58 -97.84 -13.98 -138.79
CA ALA A 58 -98.44 -14.18 -137.47
C ALA A 58 -99.08 -15.57 -137.34
N ILE A 59 -99.59 -16.13 -138.44
CA ILE A 59 -100.03 -17.54 -138.52
C ILE A 59 -98.83 -18.51 -138.50
N ALA A 60 -97.62 -18.02 -138.84
CA ALA A 60 -96.38 -18.80 -138.91
C ALA A 60 -95.53 -18.83 -137.61
N VAL A 61 -95.91 -18.12 -136.54
CA VAL A 61 -95.48 -18.48 -135.18
C VAL A 61 -96.29 -19.71 -134.78
N ARG A 62 -95.90 -20.86 -135.33
CA ARG A 62 -96.43 -22.16 -134.93
C ARG A 62 -96.29 -22.26 -133.42
N GLU A 63 -97.41 -22.41 -132.74
CA GLU A 63 -97.46 -22.77 -131.33
C GLU A 63 -96.49 -23.93 -131.10
N MET A 64 -95.55 -23.74 -130.17
CA MET A 64 -94.70 -24.84 -129.70
C MET A 64 -95.65 -25.97 -129.31
N PRO A 65 -95.53 -27.16 -129.93
CA PRO A 65 -96.39 -28.28 -129.61
C PRO A 65 -96.42 -28.48 -128.11
N ASN A 66 -97.61 -28.64 -127.54
CA ASN A 66 -97.80 -28.71 -126.09
C ASN A 66 -96.94 -29.79 -125.45
N GLU A 67 -96.60 -30.84 -126.22
CA GLU A 67 -95.70 -31.92 -125.85
C GLU A 67 -94.27 -31.44 -125.58
N ILE A 68 -93.74 -30.50 -126.38
CA ILE A 68 -92.38 -29.96 -126.17
C ILE A 68 -92.36 -28.98 -125.00
N ARG A 69 -93.39 -28.14 -124.88
CA ARG A 69 -93.53 -27.19 -123.76
C ARG A 69 -93.60 -27.92 -122.41
N THR A 70 -94.45 -28.94 -122.32
CA THR A 70 -94.56 -29.76 -121.09
C THR A 70 -93.27 -30.50 -120.76
N VAL A 71 -92.52 -30.98 -121.76
CA VAL A 71 -91.19 -31.57 -121.53
C VAL A 71 -90.19 -30.53 -121.02
N LEU A 72 -90.16 -29.33 -121.59
CA LEU A 72 -89.24 -28.26 -121.19
C LEU A 72 -89.56 -27.74 -119.78
N GLU A 73 -90.84 -27.55 -119.45
CA GLU A 73 -91.30 -27.17 -118.10
C GLU A 73 -90.93 -28.24 -117.08
N ARG A 74 -91.08 -29.53 -117.42
CA ARG A 74 -90.66 -30.64 -116.56
C ARG A 74 -89.15 -30.65 -116.34
N VAL A 75 -88.35 -30.54 -117.39
CA VAL A 75 -86.88 -30.53 -117.28
C VAL A 75 -86.39 -29.29 -116.54
N GLY A 76 -86.99 -28.13 -116.77
CA GLY A 76 -86.69 -26.88 -116.05
C GLY A 76 -87.05 -26.98 -114.56
N ALA A 77 -88.20 -27.58 -114.24
CA ALA A 77 -88.60 -27.84 -112.85
C ALA A 77 -87.68 -28.87 -112.17
N GLU A 78 -87.24 -29.92 -112.88
CA GLU A 78 -86.28 -30.90 -112.38
C GLU A 78 -84.88 -30.29 -112.16
N LEU A 79 -84.39 -29.47 -113.10
CA LEU A 79 -83.12 -28.76 -112.97
C LEU A 79 -83.16 -27.74 -111.83
N TRP A 80 -84.23 -26.95 -111.73
CA TRP A 80 -84.42 -25.99 -110.64
C TRP A 80 -84.52 -26.71 -109.29
N ARG A 81 -85.24 -27.83 -109.23
CA ARG A 81 -85.33 -28.66 -108.02
C ARG A 81 -83.96 -29.21 -107.63
N SER A 82 -83.19 -29.73 -108.59
CA SER A 82 -81.84 -30.25 -108.34
C SER A 82 -80.87 -29.15 -107.91
N ALA A 83 -80.93 -27.96 -108.53
CA ALA A 83 -80.08 -26.83 -108.18
C ALA A 83 -80.45 -26.23 -106.82
N SER A 84 -81.75 -26.11 -106.52
CA SER A 84 -82.24 -25.65 -105.20
C SER A 84 -81.85 -26.64 -104.11
N GLN A 85 -82.04 -27.95 -104.36
CA GLN A 85 -81.63 -28.99 -103.42
C GLN A 85 -80.12 -28.96 -103.17
N HIS A 86 -79.30 -28.80 -104.22
CA HIS A 86 -77.84 -28.73 -104.06
C HIS A 86 -77.42 -27.47 -103.27
N ALA A 87 -78.03 -26.31 -103.55
CA ALA A 87 -77.78 -25.09 -102.82
C ALA A 87 -78.23 -25.18 -101.35
N ASP A 88 -79.38 -25.79 -101.08
CA ASP A 88 -79.87 -26.04 -99.72
C ASP A 88 -78.92 -26.97 -98.96
N GLU A 89 -78.45 -28.06 -99.59
CA GLU A 89 -77.45 -28.97 -99.03
C GLU A 89 -76.11 -28.26 -98.73
N GLU A 90 -75.64 -27.38 -99.61
CA GLU A 90 -74.44 -26.57 -99.37
C GLU A 90 -74.62 -25.55 -98.24
N VAL A 91 -75.77 -24.87 -98.17
CA VAL A 91 -76.08 -23.91 -97.10
C VAL A 91 -76.15 -24.62 -95.75
N GLU A 92 -76.84 -25.76 -95.67
CA GLU A 92 -76.91 -26.54 -94.43
C GLU A 92 -75.54 -27.09 -94.03
N LYS A 93 -74.72 -27.52 -94.99
CA LYS A 93 -73.33 -27.91 -94.72
C LYS A 93 -72.51 -26.74 -94.17
N ILE A 94 -72.58 -25.56 -94.77
CA ILE A 94 -71.85 -24.35 -94.30
C ILE A 94 -72.34 -23.94 -92.92
N ARG A 95 -73.65 -23.99 -92.66
CA ARG A 95 -74.23 -23.71 -91.34
C ARG A 95 -73.71 -24.70 -90.30
N ALA A 96 -73.78 -25.99 -90.58
CA ALA A 96 -73.27 -27.02 -89.67
C ALA A 96 -71.77 -26.86 -89.39
N GLU A 97 -70.96 -26.57 -90.42
CA GLU A 97 -69.54 -26.28 -90.24
C GLU A 97 -69.28 -25.00 -89.43
N SER A 98 -70.07 -23.94 -89.65
CA SER A 98 -69.95 -22.69 -88.90
C SER A 98 -70.33 -22.89 -87.43
N GLU A 99 -71.46 -23.54 -87.16
CA GLU A 99 -71.90 -23.88 -85.80
C GLU A 99 -70.86 -24.75 -85.09
N GLN A 100 -70.26 -25.72 -85.80
CA GLN A 100 -69.20 -26.54 -85.23
C GLN A 100 -67.94 -25.72 -84.91
N ARG A 101 -67.53 -24.79 -85.79
CA ARG A 101 -66.39 -23.89 -85.54
C ARG A 101 -66.67 -22.93 -84.39
N GLU A 102 -67.87 -22.36 -84.32
CA GLU A 102 -68.29 -21.47 -83.22
C GLU A 102 -68.31 -22.22 -81.89
N LYS A 103 -68.81 -23.46 -81.89
CA LYS A 103 -68.82 -24.30 -80.70
C LYS A 103 -67.39 -24.62 -80.23
N ALA A 104 -66.51 -25.06 -81.15
CA ALA A 104 -65.12 -25.33 -80.82
C ALA A 104 -64.39 -24.08 -80.29
N ALA A 105 -64.58 -22.93 -80.93
CA ALA A 105 -63.99 -21.67 -80.49
C ALA A 105 -64.52 -21.22 -79.12
N ASN A 106 -65.81 -21.41 -78.85
CA ASN A 106 -66.40 -21.11 -77.54
C ASN A 106 -65.87 -22.07 -76.46
N GLU A 107 -65.73 -23.37 -76.76
CA GLU A 107 -65.15 -24.35 -75.82
C GLU A 107 -63.69 -24.02 -75.50
N GLU A 108 -62.87 -23.67 -76.50
CA GLU A 108 -61.49 -23.22 -76.31
C GLU A 108 -61.40 -21.91 -75.51
N ARG A 109 -62.27 -20.94 -75.80
CA ARG A 109 -62.36 -19.68 -75.03
C ARG A 109 -62.72 -19.96 -73.57
N ASP A 110 -63.73 -20.78 -73.34
CA ASP A 110 -64.22 -21.06 -71.99
C ASP A 110 -63.16 -21.82 -71.18
N GLU A 111 -62.39 -22.72 -71.80
CA GLU A 111 -61.26 -23.38 -71.15
C GLU A 111 -60.11 -22.40 -70.84
N ALA A 112 -59.77 -21.50 -71.77
CA ALA A 112 -58.78 -20.47 -71.53
C ALA A 112 -59.18 -19.52 -70.39
N LEU A 113 -60.47 -19.17 -70.29
CA LEU A 113 -60.99 -18.35 -69.19
C LEU A 113 -60.88 -19.06 -67.84
N ARG A 114 -61.21 -20.36 -67.76
CA ARG A 114 -61.02 -21.15 -66.53
C ARG A 114 -59.57 -21.20 -66.09
N GLU A 115 -58.63 -21.36 -67.04
CA GLU A 115 -57.21 -21.37 -66.71
C GLU A 115 -56.71 -20.00 -66.25
N ILE A 116 -57.22 -18.91 -66.84
CA ILE A 116 -56.95 -17.54 -66.36
C ILE A 116 -57.43 -17.39 -64.91
N GLU A 117 -58.68 -17.77 -64.60
CA GLU A 117 -59.22 -17.70 -63.24
C GLU A 117 -58.37 -18.50 -62.24
N ARG A 118 -57.92 -19.70 -62.64
CA ARG A 118 -57.03 -20.55 -61.82
C ARG A 118 -55.67 -19.89 -61.57
N LEU A 119 -55.07 -19.30 -62.61
CA LEU A 119 -53.79 -18.61 -62.51
C LEU A 119 -53.90 -17.33 -61.68
N GLU A 120 -54.97 -16.54 -61.85
CA GLU A 120 -55.24 -15.35 -61.05
C GLU A 120 -55.41 -15.69 -59.57
N ALA A 121 -56.15 -16.76 -59.26
CA ALA A 121 -56.27 -17.26 -57.89
C ALA A 121 -54.91 -17.71 -57.31
N SER A 122 -54.08 -18.39 -58.11
CA SER A 122 -52.72 -18.77 -57.71
C SER A 122 -51.80 -17.56 -57.50
N ILE A 123 -51.91 -16.53 -58.33
CA ILE A 123 -51.14 -15.29 -58.19
C ILE A 123 -51.58 -14.54 -56.91
N ALA A 124 -52.88 -14.51 -56.62
CA ALA A 124 -53.40 -13.90 -55.40
C ALA A 124 -52.85 -14.57 -54.14
N THR A 125 -52.84 -15.91 -54.08
CA THR A 125 -52.27 -16.64 -52.94
C THR A 125 -50.76 -16.47 -52.83
N LEU A 126 -50.03 -16.46 -53.95
CA LEU A 126 -48.59 -16.19 -53.93
C LEU A 126 -48.25 -14.78 -53.45
N ARG A 127 -49.05 -13.77 -53.83
CA ARG A 127 -48.88 -12.40 -53.34
C ARG A 127 -49.15 -12.29 -51.84
N GLU A 128 -50.17 -12.98 -51.34
CA GLU A 128 -50.48 -13.04 -49.91
C GLU A 128 -49.34 -13.68 -49.12
N HIS A 129 -48.85 -14.85 -49.55
CA HIS A 129 -47.68 -15.49 -48.92
C HIS A 129 -46.44 -14.59 -48.98
N GLY A 130 -46.18 -13.94 -50.12
CA GLY A 130 -45.06 -13.00 -50.25
C GLY A 130 -45.17 -11.79 -49.30
N HIS A 131 -46.40 -11.30 -49.06
CA HIS A 131 -46.64 -10.26 -48.07
C HIS A 131 -46.38 -10.75 -46.63
N GLN A 132 -46.87 -11.94 -46.29
CA GLN A 132 -46.66 -12.56 -44.98
C GLN A 132 -45.18 -12.86 -44.72
N ASP A 133 -44.47 -13.40 -45.71
CA ASP A 133 -43.03 -13.66 -45.61
C ASP A 133 -42.25 -12.35 -45.47
N GLY A 134 -42.63 -11.29 -46.19
CA GLY A 134 -42.07 -9.95 -46.03
C GLY A 134 -42.23 -9.41 -44.61
N GLN A 135 -43.43 -9.51 -44.03
CA GLN A 135 -43.69 -9.11 -42.64
C GLN A 135 -42.87 -9.94 -41.64
N ARG A 136 -42.73 -11.26 -41.86
CA ARG A 136 -41.91 -12.13 -41.01
C ARG A 136 -40.43 -11.76 -41.08
N ILE A 137 -39.90 -11.47 -42.27
CA ILE A 137 -38.52 -11.03 -42.45
C ILE A 137 -38.28 -9.70 -41.74
N GLU A 138 -39.22 -8.75 -41.83
CA GLU A 138 -39.12 -7.46 -41.16
C GLU A 138 -39.11 -7.63 -39.63
N GLN A 139 -40.04 -8.41 -39.07
CA GLN A 139 -40.07 -8.75 -37.64
C GLN A 139 -38.77 -9.43 -37.17
N GLN A 140 -38.28 -10.43 -37.91
CA GLN A 140 -37.04 -11.11 -37.58
C GLN A 140 -35.82 -10.18 -37.69
N THR A 141 -35.84 -9.22 -38.61
CA THR A 141 -34.76 -8.23 -38.75
C THR A 141 -34.75 -7.27 -37.57
N GLU A 142 -35.92 -6.82 -37.11
CA GLU A 142 -36.06 -6.01 -35.90
C GLU A 142 -35.60 -6.78 -34.65
N GLU A 143 -36.00 -8.04 -34.50
CA GLU A 143 -35.55 -8.93 -33.41
C GLU A 143 -34.03 -9.15 -33.43
N ILE A 144 -33.44 -9.37 -34.61
CA ILE A 144 -31.97 -9.48 -34.73
C ILE A 144 -31.31 -8.17 -34.31
N HIS A 145 -31.86 -7.03 -34.73
CA HIS A 145 -31.31 -5.73 -34.34
C HIS A 145 -31.38 -5.53 -32.82
N THR A 146 -32.52 -5.83 -32.18
CA THR A 146 -32.64 -5.72 -30.72
C THR A 146 -31.67 -6.66 -30.01
N LEU A 147 -31.59 -7.93 -30.41
CA LEU A 147 -30.65 -8.90 -29.85
C LEU A 147 -29.19 -8.49 -30.03
N VAL A 148 -28.82 -7.89 -31.17
CA VAL A 148 -27.47 -7.36 -31.41
C VAL A 148 -27.16 -6.23 -30.43
N THR A 149 -28.10 -5.30 -30.21
CA THR A 149 -27.91 -4.22 -29.23
C THR A 149 -27.81 -4.75 -27.80
N GLU A 150 -28.66 -5.71 -27.42
CA GLU A 150 -28.61 -6.35 -26.11
C GLU A 150 -27.29 -7.09 -25.89
N ASN A 151 -26.82 -7.84 -26.89
CA ASN A 151 -25.55 -8.55 -26.82
C ASN A 151 -24.37 -7.57 -26.69
N ALA A 152 -24.39 -6.45 -27.42
CA ALA A 152 -23.37 -5.40 -27.30
C ALA A 152 -23.35 -4.80 -25.87
N THR A 153 -24.52 -4.49 -25.30
CA THR A 153 -24.59 -3.97 -23.92
C THR A 153 -24.15 -5.00 -22.89
N ALA A 154 -24.50 -6.27 -23.07
CA ALA A 154 -24.06 -7.36 -22.19
C ALA A 154 -22.54 -7.56 -22.25
N ARG A 155 -21.94 -7.49 -23.44
CA ARG A 155 -20.48 -7.53 -23.61
C ARG A 155 -19.78 -6.36 -22.93
N GLN A 156 -20.32 -5.15 -23.06
CA GLN A 156 -19.75 -3.97 -22.38
C GLN A 156 -19.80 -4.15 -20.85
N ARG A 157 -20.94 -4.56 -20.30
CA ARG A 157 -21.08 -4.83 -18.86
C ARG A 157 -20.12 -5.91 -18.37
N ALA A 158 -19.91 -6.96 -19.17
CA ALA A 158 -18.94 -8.00 -18.85
C ALA A 158 -17.50 -7.46 -18.83
N ALA A 159 -17.13 -6.62 -19.81
CA ALA A 159 -15.82 -5.96 -19.85
C ALA A 159 -15.60 -5.04 -18.65
N ASP A 160 -16.59 -4.19 -18.31
CA ASP A 160 -16.54 -3.30 -17.15
C ASP A 160 -16.42 -4.10 -15.84
N ALA A 161 -17.15 -5.22 -15.71
CA ALA A 161 -17.07 -6.10 -14.55
C ALA A 161 -15.69 -6.77 -14.44
N MET A 162 -15.11 -7.24 -15.55
CA MET A 162 -13.73 -7.75 -15.57
C MET A 162 -12.74 -6.69 -15.13
N GLY A 163 -12.87 -5.44 -15.63
CA GLY A 163 -12.03 -4.31 -15.21
C GLY A 163 -12.05 -4.12 -13.69
N ARG A 164 -13.24 -4.10 -13.08
CA ARG A 164 -13.39 -4.00 -11.61
C ARG A 164 -12.76 -5.18 -10.85
N VAL A 165 -12.83 -6.39 -11.39
CA VAL A 165 -12.18 -7.56 -10.77
C VAL A 165 -10.67 -7.40 -10.78
N THR A 166 -10.07 -6.95 -11.89
CA THR A 166 -8.62 -6.64 -11.95
C THR A 166 -8.24 -5.56 -10.95
N ASP A 167 -9.01 -4.46 -10.89
CA ASP A 167 -8.74 -3.37 -9.94
C ASP A 167 -8.81 -3.84 -8.48
N LEU A 168 -9.80 -4.67 -8.15
CA LEU A 168 -9.94 -5.26 -6.81
C LEU A 168 -8.80 -6.23 -6.50
N GLN A 169 -8.34 -7.03 -7.47
CA GLN A 169 -7.18 -7.91 -7.30
C GLN A 169 -5.90 -7.10 -7.05
N ASP A 170 -5.70 -6.00 -7.76
CA ASP A 170 -4.57 -5.09 -7.55
C ASP A 170 -4.63 -4.42 -6.17
N GLN A 171 -5.81 -3.97 -5.73
CA GLN A 171 -6.01 -3.42 -4.39
C GLN A 171 -5.71 -4.46 -3.30
N LEU A 172 -6.18 -5.69 -3.47
CA LEU A 172 -5.98 -6.78 -2.51
C LEU A 172 -4.50 -7.19 -2.45
N SER A 173 -3.81 -7.20 -3.59
CA SER A 173 -2.35 -7.41 -3.66
C SER A 173 -1.58 -6.32 -2.90
N ARG A 174 -1.92 -5.04 -3.12
CA ARG A 174 -1.30 -3.90 -2.40
C ARG A 174 -1.56 -3.98 -0.90
N GLN A 175 -2.79 -4.30 -0.48
CA GLN A 175 -3.13 -4.46 0.94
C GLN A 175 -2.38 -5.63 1.57
N ASN A 176 -2.25 -6.77 0.88
CA ASN A 176 -1.46 -7.89 1.36
C ASN A 176 0.02 -7.53 1.51
N GLN A 177 0.59 -6.79 0.56
CA GLN A 177 1.96 -6.31 0.66
C GLN A 177 2.14 -5.36 1.85
N GLN A 178 1.18 -4.45 2.08
CA GLN A 178 1.19 -3.57 3.25
C GLN A 178 1.10 -4.35 4.57
N LEU A 179 0.21 -5.34 4.65
CA LEU A 179 0.10 -6.21 5.82
C LEU A 179 1.39 -6.96 6.09
N GLU A 180 2.07 -7.43 5.05
CA GLU A 180 3.35 -8.13 5.20
C GLU A 180 4.46 -7.17 5.68
N THR A 181 4.52 -5.94 5.16
CA THR A 181 5.46 -4.93 5.68
C THR A 181 5.20 -4.61 7.15
N MET A 182 3.94 -4.42 7.54
CA MET A 182 3.54 -4.18 8.93
C MET A 182 3.88 -5.37 9.84
N ARG A 183 3.73 -6.61 9.35
CA ARG A 183 4.14 -7.81 10.11
C ARG A 183 5.63 -7.85 10.35
N VAL A 184 6.44 -7.59 9.33
CA VAL A 184 7.91 -7.55 9.45
C VAL A 184 8.34 -6.45 10.42
N GLU A 185 7.73 -5.26 10.33
CA GLU A 185 7.99 -4.16 11.27
C GLU A 185 7.60 -4.51 12.70
N ALA A 186 6.42 -5.11 12.92
CA ALA A 186 5.99 -5.59 14.23
C ALA A 186 6.96 -6.63 14.80
N GLN A 187 7.47 -7.55 13.97
CA GLN A 187 8.45 -8.54 14.40
C GLN A 187 9.79 -7.89 14.76
N ARG A 188 10.26 -6.89 13.99
CA ARG A 188 11.45 -6.10 14.34
C ARG A 188 11.26 -5.35 15.67
N GLN A 189 10.12 -4.72 15.88
CA GLN A 189 9.81 -4.04 17.14
C GLN A 189 9.79 -5.03 18.31
N GLN A 190 9.23 -6.22 18.13
CA GLN A 190 9.25 -7.27 19.14
C GLN A 190 10.69 -7.68 19.50
N THR A 191 11.54 -7.92 18.51
CA THR A 191 12.96 -8.24 18.77
C THR A 191 13.71 -7.13 19.49
N LEU A 192 13.39 -5.86 19.19
CA LEU A 192 13.97 -4.71 19.88
C LEU A 192 13.50 -4.64 21.34
N VAL A 193 12.22 -4.89 21.60
CA VAL A 193 11.67 -4.94 22.96
C VAL A 193 12.35 -6.04 23.77
N ASP A 194 12.56 -7.22 23.19
CA ASP A 194 13.25 -8.32 23.86
C ASP A 194 14.71 -7.97 24.16
N HIS A 195 15.41 -7.36 23.21
CA HIS A 195 16.78 -6.87 23.44
C HIS A 195 16.85 -5.82 24.57
N LEU A 196 15.95 -4.83 24.57
CA LEU A 196 15.89 -3.82 25.64
C LEU A 196 15.54 -4.43 27.00
N ARG A 197 14.75 -5.51 27.04
CA ARG A 197 14.48 -6.24 28.29
C ARG A 197 15.73 -6.94 28.80
N ASP A 198 16.52 -7.54 27.92
CA ASP A 198 17.79 -8.18 28.28
C ASP A 198 18.80 -7.13 28.78
N GLU A 199 18.98 -6.01 28.07
CA GLU A 199 19.86 -4.91 28.51
C GLU A 199 19.43 -4.33 29.86
N LYS A 200 18.11 -4.20 30.09
CA LYS A 200 17.56 -3.76 31.38
C LYS A 200 17.88 -4.78 32.48
N ALA A 201 17.75 -6.07 32.21
CA ALA A 201 18.07 -7.14 33.16
C ALA A 201 19.57 -7.13 33.51
N ASP A 202 20.44 -7.02 32.52
CA ASP A 202 21.90 -6.91 32.70
C ASP A 202 22.28 -5.68 33.52
N SER A 203 21.69 -4.52 33.20
CA SER A 203 21.92 -3.28 33.94
C SER A 203 21.44 -3.40 35.39
N SER A 204 20.29 -4.02 35.62
CA SER A 204 19.77 -4.29 36.97
C SER A 204 20.68 -5.24 37.75
N ALA A 205 21.24 -6.27 37.10
CA ALA A 205 22.19 -7.18 37.73
C ALA A 205 23.49 -6.48 38.12
N ARG A 206 24.04 -5.63 37.22
CA ARG A 206 25.23 -4.81 37.52
C ARG A 206 24.97 -3.84 38.67
N LEU A 207 23.80 -3.20 38.72
CA LEU A 207 23.42 -2.33 39.83
C LEU A 207 23.38 -3.12 41.16
N ALA A 208 22.78 -4.31 41.18
CA ALA A 208 22.76 -5.15 42.38
C ALA A 208 24.17 -5.56 42.84
N THR A 209 25.08 -5.86 41.91
CA THR A 209 26.49 -6.14 42.22
C THR A 209 27.18 -4.92 42.83
N ILE A 210 27.07 -3.75 42.19
CA ILE A 210 27.66 -2.50 42.69
C ILE A 210 27.10 -2.14 44.07
N GLU A 211 25.79 -2.31 44.30
CA GLU A 211 25.18 -2.11 45.62
C GLU A 211 25.75 -3.05 46.68
N SER A 212 26.01 -4.32 46.32
CA SER A 212 26.65 -5.29 47.21
C SER A 212 28.10 -4.92 47.53
N GLU A 213 28.88 -4.53 46.52
CA GLU A 213 30.25 -4.04 46.67
C GLU A 213 30.32 -2.77 47.51
N LEU A 214 29.41 -1.83 47.30
CA LEU A 214 29.32 -0.61 48.10
C LEU A 214 29.01 -0.93 49.57
N LYS A 215 28.09 -1.87 49.85
CA LYS A 215 27.81 -2.34 51.21
C LYS A 215 29.03 -3.01 51.84
N ALA A 216 29.78 -3.80 51.08
CA ALA A 216 31.01 -4.44 51.55
C ALA A 216 32.09 -3.39 51.86
N ALA A 217 32.36 -2.46 50.95
CA ALA A 217 33.32 -1.37 51.14
C ALA A 217 32.94 -0.47 52.32
N THR A 218 31.64 -0.20 52.52
CA THR A 218 31.17 0.57 53.68
C THR A 218 31.47 -0.17 54.98
N ARG A 219 31.24 -1.49 55.05
CA ARG A 219 31.60 -2.31 56.21
C ARG A 219 33.11 -2.33 56.44
N GLU A 220 33.91 -2.45 55.39
CA GLU A 220 35.37 -2.40 55.49
C GLU A 220 35.84 -1.05 56.04
N LEU A 221 35.28 0.07 55.54
CA LEU A 221 35.57 1.40 56.03
C LEU A 221 35.20 1.55 57.52
N GLU A 222 34.03 1.06 57.94
CA GLU A 222 33.64 1.04 59.36
C GLU A 222 34.62 0.23 60.22
N THR A 223 35.08 -0.92 59.73
CA THR A 223 36.08 -1.73 60.45
C THR A 223 37.43 -1.02 60.51
N SER A 224 37.86 -0.38 59.43
CA SER A 224 39.11 0.40 59.39
C SER A 224 39.03 1.60 60.34
N SER A 225 37.93 2.34 60.33
CA SER A 225 37.68 3.47 61.25
C SER A 225 37.66 3.02 62.71
N LYS A 226 37.08 1.85 63.03
CA LYS A 226 37.17 1.27 64.38
C LYS A 226 38.61 0.93 64.77
N ARG A 227 39.40 0.36 63.85
CA ARG A 227 40.83 0.07 64.08
C ARG A 227 41.62 1.36 64.28
N GLU A 228 41.35 2.38 63.48
CA GLU A 228 41.97 3.71 63.60
C GLU A 228 41.67 4.34 64.96
N LEU A 229 40.43 4.28 65.43
CA LEU A 229 40.06 4.73 66.78
C LEU A 229 40.76 3.91 67.88
N GLN A 230 40.91 2.60 67.71
CA GLN A 230 41.68 1.76 68.64
C GLN A 230 43.16 2.15 68.64
N LEU A 231 43.77 2.33 67.47
CA LEU A 231 45.15 2.78 67.33
C LEU A 231 45.35 4.15 67.98
N GLN A 232 44.42 5.08 67.78
CA GLN A 232 44.44 6.39 68.42
C GLN A 232 44.44 6.27 69.95
N LYS A 233 43.57 5.43 70.53
CA LYS A 233 43.56 5.15 71.97
C LYS A 233 44.87 4.53 72.47
N THR A 234 45.44 3.58 71.72
CA THR A 234 46.73 3.00 72.10
C THR A 234 47.87 4.02 72.03
N LEU A 235 47.81 4.95 71.08
CA LEU A 235 48.79 6.02 70.92
C LEU A 235 48.67 7.03 72.08
N GLU A 236 47.44 7.38 72.49
CA GLU A 236 47.18 8.16 73.71
C GLU A 236 47.76 7.48 74.95
N ALA A 237 47.50 6.18 75.15
CA ALA A 237 48.05 5.42 76.28
C ALA A 237 49.58 5.36 76.26
N VAL A 238 50.20 5.09 75.10
CA VAL A 238 51.67 5.13 74.96
C VAL A 238 52.22 6.52 75.23
N ASN A 239 51.49 7.58 74.88
CA ASN A 239 51.92 8.94 75.14
C ASN A 239 51.82 9.30 76.64
N GLU A 240 50.80 8.80 77.35
CA GLU A 240 50.70 8.88 78.81
C GLU A 240 51.85 8.11 79.48
N ASP A 241 52.12 6.89 79.04
CA ASP A 241 53.26 6.08 79.50
C ASP A 241 54.58 6.81 79.26
N LEU A 242 54.78 7.37 78.05
CA LEU A 242 55.96 8.17 77.73
C LEU A 242 56.08 9.40 78.64
N SER A 243 54.98 10.09 78.92
CA SER A 243 54.97 11.25 79.82
C SER A 243 55.31 10.85 81.26
N SER A 244 54.78 9.73 81.74
CA SER A 244 55.08 9.22 83.08
C SER A 244 56.55 8.77 83.20
N LEU A 245 57.08 8.08 82.18
CA LEU A 245 58.48 7.68 82.11
C LEU A 245 59.40 8.89 81.99
N GLN A 246 59.01 9.93 81.25
CA GLN A 246 59.73 11.20 81.22
C GLN A 246 59.77 11.87 82.60
N GLN A 247 58.67 11.84 83.35
CA GLN A 247 58.60 12.36 84.72
C GLN A 247 59.48 11.54 85.68
N GLU A 248 59.47 10.21 85.56
CA GLU A 248 60.36 9.32 86.32
C GLU A 248 61.84 9.53 85.97
N HIS A 249 62.17 9.69 84.68
CA HIS A 249 63.53 10.06 84.28
C HIS A 249 63.95 11.42 84.85
N ALA A 250 63.04 12.39 84.95
CA ALA A 250 63.31 13.69 85.55
C ALA A 250 63.54 13.58 87.07
N SER A 251 62.74 12.77 87.78
CA SER A 251 62.93 12.53 89.21
C SER A 251 64.25 11.78 89.50
N LEU A 252 64.55 10.72 88.75
CA LEU A 252 65.82 9.99 88.84
C LEU A 252 67.02 10.87 88.51
N ARG A 253 66.91 11.81 87.57
CA ARG A 253 67.95 12.82 87.33
C ARG A 253 68.13 13.74 88.53
N ALA A 254 67.05 14.21 89.15
CA ALA A 254 67.10 15.07 90.32
C ALA A 254 67.72 14.34 91.53
N GLU A 255 67.39 13.06 91.71
CA GLU A 255 68.00 12.19 92.71
C GLU A 255 69.48 11.93 92.43
N ASN A 256 69.86 11.60 91.19
CA ASN A 256 71.28 11.51 90.84
C ASN A 256 72.03 12.82 91.13
N ALA A 257 71.42 13.97 90.85
CA ALA A 257 72.03 15.26 91.16
C ALA A 257 72.17 15.52 92.67
N SER A 258 71.24 15.03 93.50
CA SER A 258 71.34 15.14 94.96
C SER A 258 72.38 14.19 95.53
N VAL A 259 72.46 12.95 95.01
CA VAL A 259 73.50 11.98 95.36
C VAL A 259 74.89 12.50 94.97
N MET A 260 75.05 13.09 93.78
CA MET A 260 76.31 13.71 93.37
C MET A 260 76.69 14.89 94.29
N ARG A 261 75.73 15.72 94.70
CA ARG A 261 75.98 16.77 95.71
C ARG A 261 76.43 16.18 97.05
N ARG A 262 75.74 15.14 97.54
CA ARG A 262 76.07 14.45 98.79
C ARG A 262 77.45 13.79 98.73
N SER A 263 77.81 13.22 97.59
CA SER A 263 79.15 12.67 97.35
C SER A 263 80.21 13.76 97.42
N GLY A 264 79.97 14.94 96.82
CA GLY A 264 80.83 16.11 96.93
C GLY A 264 80.99 16.59 98.38
N GLU A 265 79.90 16.73 99.12
CA GLU A 265 79.92 17.08 100.55
C GLU A 265 80.74 16.08 101.37
N LEU A 266 80.55 14.78 101.17
CA LEU A 266 81.31 13.74 101.87
C LEU A 266 82.80 13.73 101.48
N GLN A 267 83.12 14.16 100.26
CA GLN A 267 84.50 14.30 99.80
C GLN A 267 85.18 15.50 100.46
N ASP A 268 84.48 16.63 100.59
CA ASP A 268 84.93 17.81 101.34
C ASP A 268 85.07 17.50 102.84
N GLU A 269 84.11 16.76 103.42
CA GLU A 269 84.15 16.31 104.82
C GLU A 269 85.30 15.32 105.08
N ASN A 270 85.64 14.46 104.09
CA ASN A 270 86.86 13.66 104.17
C ASN A 270 88.13 14.52 104.10
N ALA A 271 88.13 15.58 103.30
CA ALA A 271 89.27 16.49 103.21
C ALA A 271 89.47 17.23 104.54
N THR A 272 88.39 17.70 105.20
CA THR A 272 88.47 18.34 106.51
C THR A 272 88.90 17.36 107.60
N LEU A 273 88.33 16.16 107.66
CA LEU A 273 88.74 15.12 108.61
C LEU A 273 90.22 14.74 108.45
N ARG A 274 90.74 14.71 107.22
CA ARG A 274 92.18 14.52 106.98
C ARG A 274 93.01 15.67 107.55
N THR A 275 92.59 16.92 107.34
CA THR A 275 93.29 18.07 107.92
C THR A 275 93.25 18.09 109.45
N ASP A 276 92.14 17.68 110.06
CA ASP A 276 92.04 17.60 111.52
C ASP A 276 92.87 16.43 112.08
N LEU A 277 92.97 15.32 111.35
CA LEU A 277 93.85 14.21 111.71
C LEU A 277 95.34 14.62 111.69
N ASP A 278 95.74 15.48 110.74
CA ASP A 278 97.09 16.05 110.70
C ASP A 278 97.33 17.08 111.83
N LYS A 279 96.31 17.87 112.22
CA LYS A 279 96.37 18.74 113.41
C LYS A 279 96.50 17.94 114.71
N ILE A 280 95.80 16.82 114.85
CA ILE A 280 95.90 15.96 116.05
C ILE A 280 97.28 15.29 116.12
N LYS A 281 97.87 14.91 114.98
CA LYS A 281 99.24 14.39 114.96
C LYS A 281 100.27 15.43 115.40
N THR A 282 100.12 16.67 114.95
CA THR A 282 101.02 17.77 115.35
C THR A 282 100.87 18.12 116.82
N SER A 283 99.64 18.23 117.35
CA SER A 283 99.42 18.45 118.79
C SER A 283 99.89 17.30 119.68
N SER A 284 99.81 16.05 119.21
CA SER A 284 100.36 14.89 119.93
C SER A 284 101.89 14.88 119.95
N SER A 285 102.54 15.36 118.89
CA SER A 285 103.98 15.59 118.84
C SER A 285 104.40 16.64 119.87
N ASP A 286 103.67 17.75 119.94
CA ASP A 286 103.97 18.86 120.86
C ASP A 286 103.76 18.44 122.33
N ALA A 287 102.66 17.75 122.65
CA ALA A 287 102.40 17.21 123.99
C ALA A 287 103.48 16.21 124.47
N ARG A 288 104.06 15.41 123.55
CA ARG A 288 105.19 14.53 123.89
C ARG A 288 106.46 15.31 124.22
N SER A 289 106.67 16.45 123.57
CA SER A 289 107.81 17.33 123.86
C SER A 289 107.68 18.01 125.23
N GLU A 290 106.46 18.44 125.60
CA GLU A 290 106.16 19.05 126.90
C GLU A 290 106.26 18.04 128.05
N LEU A 291 105.84 16.79 127.84
CA LEU A 291 105.99 15.72 128.82
C LEU A 291 107.46 15.48 129.17
N LYS A 292 108.35 15.51 128.16
CA LYS A 292 109.81 15.34 128.33
C LYS A 292 110.43 16.46 129.16
N THR A 293 109.95 17.70 129.00
CA THR A 293 110.40 18.83 129.83
C THR A 293 109.88 18.77 131.27
N ALA A 294 108.67 18.27 131.48
CA ALA A 294 108.09 18.11 132.82
C ALA A 294 108.82 17.04 133.66
N THR A 295 109.27 15.93 133.05
CA THR A 295 110.03 14.89 133.76
C THR A 295 111.38 15.42 134.28
N LYS A 296 112.05 16.28 133.49
CA LYS A 296 113.33 16.90 133.87
C LYS A 296 113.21 17.87 135.07
N ARG A 297 112.05 18.51 135.20
CA ARG A 297 111.73 19.43 136.31
C ARG A 297 111.49 18.71 137.64
N ILE A 298 111.01 17.47 137.59
CA ILE A 298 110.77 16.64 138.78
C ILE A 298 112.10 16.13 139.37
N GLU A 299 113.10 15.82 138.55
CA GLU A 299 114.46 15.50 139.03
C GLU A 299 115.14 16.69 139.71
N GLU A 300 114.97 17.91 139.20
CA GLU A 300 115.51 19.14 139.82
C GLU A 300 114.89 19.43 141.20
N LEU A 301 113.61 19.14 141.39
CA LEU A 301 112.92 19.35 142.68
C LEU A 301 113.33 18.33 143.76
N ALA A 302 113.72 17.11 143.37
CA ALA A 302 114.22 16.11 144.30
C ALA A 302 115.57 16.51 144.91
N ASN A 303 116.48 17.10 144.13
CA ASN A 303 117.79 17.56 144.61
C ASN A 303 117.71 18.73 145.60
N ILE A 304 116.77 19.67 145.39
CA ILE A 304 116.57 20.82 146.29
C ILE A 304 116.03 20.36 147.66
N GLN A 305 115.28 19.25 147.69
CA GLN A 305 114.72 18.71 148.92
C GLN A 305 115.79 18.04 149.81
N GLU A 306 116.87 17.53 149.21
CA GLU A 306 118.02 16.96 149.90
C GLU A 306 118.88 18.07 150.55
N GLU A 307 119.17 19.17 149.85
CA GLU A 307 119.91 20.34 150.38
C GLU A 307 119.16 21.07 151.53
N HIS A 308 117.83 21.04 151.52
CA HIS A 308 117.00 21.64 152.58
C HIS A 308 117.03 20.84 153.89
N SER A 309 117.43 19.56 153.84
CA SER A 309 117.57 18.70 155.01
C SER A 309 118.91 18.91 155.73
N GLU A 310 119.99 19.16 154.97
CA GLU A 310 121.32 19.46 155.52
C GLU A 310 121.36 20.82 156.23
N THR A 311 120.70 21.84 155.66
CA THR A 311 120.59 23.19 156.26
C THR A 311 119.77 23.20 157.55
N ARG A 312 118.73 22.35 157.67
CA ARG A 312 117.99 22.16 158.93
C ARG A 312 118.86 21.57 160.04
N THR A 313 119.79 20.69 159.70
CA THR A 313 120.70 20.05 160.66
C THR A 313 121.74 21.05 161.17
N GLN A 314 122.19 21.98 160.33
CA GLN A 314 123.10 23.07 160.72
C GLN A 314 122.43 24.13 161.63
N LEU A 315 121.13 24.39 161.43
CA LEU A 315 120.37 25.34 162.27
C LEU A 315 120.17 24.85 163.72
N ALA A 316 120.03 23.53 163.92
CA ALA A 316 119.88 22.95 165.25
C ALA A 316 121.15 23.11 166.12
N ILE A 317 122.33 23.08 165.50
CA ILE A 317 123.61 23.28 166.20
C ILE A 317 123.80 24.74 166.64
N ALA A 318 123.27 25.70 165.88
CA ALA A 318 123.34 27.13 166.22
C ALA A 318 122.44 27.50 167.41
N LEU A 319 121.25 26.88 167.52
CA LEU A 319 120.32 27.13 168.62
C LEU A 319 120.82 26.59 169.97
N SER A 320 121.49 25.43 169.97
CA SER A 320 122.20 24.92 171.15
C SER A 320 123.26 25.91 171.66
N ARG A 321 123.90 26.66 170.75
CA ARG A 321 124.95 27.62 171.08
C ARG A 321 124.40 28.96 171.60
N GLU A 322 123.21 29.36 171.14
CA GLU A 322 122.49 30.54 171.65
C GLU A 322 122.00 30.32 173.09
N GLU A 323 121.55 29.11 173.41
CA GLU A 323 121.02 28.79 174.74
C GLU A 323 122.11 28.77 175.82
N ASP A 324 123.32 28.30 175.48
CA ASP A 324 124.50 28.37 176.38
C ASP A 324 124.95 29.81 176.65
N LEU A 325 124.83 30.71 175.66
CA LEU A 325 125.16 32.13 175.84
C LEU A 325 124.11 32.87 176.69
N ARG A 326 122.83 32.49 176.61
CA ARG A 326 121.78 33.03 177.50
C ARG A 326 121.99 32.63 178.95
N LYS A 327 122.49 31.40 179.21
CA LYS A 327 122.90 30.96 180.54
C LYS A 327 124.04 31.83 181.11
N GLN A 328 125.01 32.21 180.29
CA GLN A 328 126.14 33.06 180.72
C GLN A 328 125.72 34.52 180.99
N LEU A 329 124.74 35.04 180.26
CA LEU A 329 124.22 36.41 180.44
C LEU A 329 123.37 36.57 181.72
N ALA A 330 122.64 35.54 182.12
CA ALA A 330 121.89 35.54 183.37
C ALA A 330 122.80 35.54 184.62
N ASP A 331 123.91 34.79 184.57
CA ASP A 331 124.92 34.77 185.64
C ASP A 331 125.63 36.13 185.80
N HIS A 332 125.80 36.88 184.71
CA HIS A 332 126.37 38.24 184.76
C HIS A 332 125.38 39.29 185.28
N GLN A 333 124.09 39.20 184.95
CA GLN A 333 123.10 40.20 185.38
C GLN A 333 122.75 40.13 186.87
N LYS A 334 122.87 38.98 187.54
CA LYS A 334 122.64 38.94 188.99
C LYS A 334 123.88 39.28 189.83
N ARG A 335 125.10 39.11 189.30
CA ARG A 335 126.32 39.68 189.90
C ARG A 335 126.29 41.22 189.98
N LEU A 336 125.49 41.88 189.13
CA LEU A 336 125.34 43.35 189.10
C LEU A 336 124.30 43.92 190.09
N LYS A 337 123.55 43.09 190.84
CA LYS A 337 122.66 43.57 191.93
C LYS A 337 123.23 43.36 193.34
N SER A 338 124.46 42.88 193.46
CA SER A 338 125.24 42.96 194.69
C SER A 338 126.24 44.13 194.56
N ASN A 339 126.05 45.15 195.40
CA ASN A 339 126.89 46.34 195.64
C ASN A 339 126.65 47.62 194.82
N LYS A 340 126.56 48.80 195.46
CA LYS A 340 127.56 49.26 196.45
C LYS A 340 127.07 49.59 197.88
N LYS A 341 127.67 48.86 198.86
CA LYS A 341 127.87 49.06 200.32
C LYS A 341 127.33 47.89 201.14
N ASP A 342 128.15 47.36 202.06
CA ASP A 342 127.95 47.47 203.52
C ASP A 342 126.51 47.19 203.97
#